data_AF-A0A5D2MLC8-F1
#
_entry.id   AF-A0A5D2MLC8-F1
#
_cell.length_a   1.000
_cell.length_b   1.000
_cell.length_c   1.000
_cell.angle_alpha   90.00
_cell.angle_beta   90.00
_cell.angle_gamma   90.00
#
_symmetry.space_group_name_H-M   'P 1'
#
loop_
_entity.id
_entity.type
_entity.pdbx_description
1 polymer ?
#
loop_
_entity_poly.entity_id
_entity_poly.type
_entity_poly.pdbx_seq_one_letter_code
_entity_poly.pdbx_strand_id
1 'polypeptide(L)'
;MAIKRKQGFANAENLITRGVKARRIDEEDLADRLSELPDNVILHIMSSLPMKEAVRTCLLSTRWKDLFTSISNIELDGVLRKGALRNRFMEFVDGFLSLRKDISVDRFRLCYGPGIDHRKINEWILYAVRHGVRELELIFQSGTFETRHFTDLEFWVFTCKTLLTLRLFNLPSLVLTIPTHCCLPNLKGLHLTFLKFSDDESIRRLHSSCNSLEELLVQS
;
A
#
# COMPACT_ATOMS: atom_id res chain seq x y z
N MET A 1 -49.23 -11.29 60.93
CA MET A 1 -49.20 -12.04 59.67
C MET A 1 -50.62 -11.99 59.08
N ALA A 2 -50.73 -11.69 57.78
CA ALA A 2 -51.93 -11.66 56.93
C ALA A 2 -52.55 -10.28 56.56
N ILE A 3 -52.85 -10.21 55.24
CA ILE A 3 -53.95 -9.51 54.52
C ILE A 3 -53.59 -8.28 53.66
N LYS A 4 -53.89 -8.46 52.36
CA LYS A 4 -53.93 -7.52 51.21
C LYS A 4 -55.04 -6.47 51.31
N ARG A 5 -54.86 -5.30 50.66
CA ARG A 5 -55.67 -4.70 49.55
C ARG A 5 -55.45 -3.17 49.50
N LYS A 6 -54.91 -2.64 48.39
CA LYS A 6 -55.57 -1.97 47.23
C LYS A 6 -56.12 -0.56 47.50
N GLN A 7 -55.64 0.39 46.69
CA GLN A 7 -56.22 1.66 46.16
C GLN A 7 -55.13 2.74 46.26
N GLY A 8 -54.94 3.67 45.33
CA GLY A 8 -55.68 4.08 44.14
C GLY A 8 -54.85 5.16 43.43
N PHE A 9 -55.29 5.47 42.21
CA PHE A 9 -54.62 6.25 41.19
C PHE A 9 -54.57 7.77 41.41
N ALA A 10 -53.68 8.39 40.62
CA ALA A 10 -53.64 9.78 40.14
C ALA A 10 -53.18 10.84 41.18
N ASN A 11 -52.44 11.89 40.83
CA ASN A 11 -52.49 12.60 39.57
C ASN A 11 -51.14 13.29 39.26
N ALA A 12 -50.82 13.33 37.96
CA ALA A 12 -49.70 14.04 37.41
C ALA A 12 -50.04 15.54 37.31
N GLU A 13 -49.25 16.38 37.96
CA GLU A 13 -49.19 17.80 37.64
C GLU A 13 -47.74 18.16 37.29
N ASN A 14 -47.59 18.56 36.03
CA ASN A 14 -46.71 19.61 35.52
C ASN A 14 -45.24 19.56 35.96
N LEU A 15 -44.35 19.39 34.96
CA LEU A 15 -43.51 20.50 34.49
C LEU A 15 -42.54 20.05 33.38
N ILE A 16 -42.57 20.82 32.28
CA ILE A 16 -41.52 21.01 31.26
C ILE A 16 -41.54 20.03 30.08
N THR A 17 -42.54 20.21 29.23
CA THR A 17 -42.43 20.03 27.78
C THR A 17 -41.54 21.15 27.20
N ARG A 18 -40.22 20.91 27.13
CA ARG A 18 -39.36 21.61 26.16
C ARG A 18 -39.19 20.70 24.95
N GLY A 19 -40.12 20.86 24.01
CA GLY A 19 -40.05 20.20 22.71
C GLY A 19 -38.78 20.61 21.98
N VAL A 20 -37.80 19.71 21.94
CA VAL A 20 -36.80 19.73 20.87
C VAL A 20 -37.57 19.34 19.61
N LYS A 21 -37.89 20.34 18.79
CA LYS A 21 -38.40 20.12 17.44
C LYS A 21 -37.29 19.37 16.70
N ALA A 22 -37.42 18.05 16.58
CA ALA A 22 -36.60 17.28 15.66
C ALA A 22 -36.76 17.95 14.29
N ARG A 23 -35.68 18.52 13.76
CA ARG A 23 -35.63 18.93 12.36
C ARG A 23 -35.92 17.67 11.56
N ARG A 24 -37.02 17.66 10.82
CA ARG A 24 -37.19 16.71 9.71
C ARG A 24 -36.05 17.04 8.77
N ILE A 25 -35.09 16.12 8.68
CA ILE A 25 -34.12 16.13 7.58
C ILE A 25 -34.97 15.72 6.38
N ASP A 26 -35.16 16.65 5.44
CA ASP A 26 -35.87 16.36 4.21
C ASP A 26 -35.18 15.16 3.55
N GLU A 27 -35.94 14.13 3.15
CA GLU A 27 -35.42 12.87 2.57
C GLU A 27 -34.57 13.08 1.31
N GLU A 28 -34.58 14.29 0.75
CA GLU A 28 -33.83 14.71 -0.43
C GLU A 28 -32.33 14.97 -0.15
N ASP A 29 -31.93 15.14 1.12
CA ASP A 29 -30.56 15.55 1.51
C ASP A 29 -29.70 14.39 2.06
N LEU A 30 -30.15 13.15 1.87
CA LEU A 30 -29.46 11.91 2.28
C LEU A 30 -29.18 10.96 1.11
N ALA A 31 -29.19 11.48 -0.12
CA ALA A 31 -28.64 10.74 -1.26
C ALA A 31 -27.19 10.36 -0.94
N ASP A 32 -26.91 9.06 -0.88
CA ASP A 32 -25.56 8.55 -0.63
C ASP A 32 -24.69 8.81 -1.87
N ARG A 33 -24.14 10.02 -1.93
CA ARG A 33 -23.31 10.49 -3.04
C ARG A 33 -22.05 9.64 -3.24
N LEU A 34 -21.61 8.88 -2.22
CA LEU A 34 -20.49 7.93 -2.34
C LEU A 34 -20.89 6.67 -3.10
N SER A 35 -22.15 6.25 -2.96
CA SER A 35 -22.72 5.12 -3.71
C SER A 35 -22.96 5.46 -5.19
N GLU A 36 -23.17 6.73 -5.53
CA GLU A 36 -23.36 7.20 -6.92
C GLU A 36 -22.07 7.35 -7.73
N LEU A 37 -20.90 7.35 -7.08
CA LEU A 37 -19.62 7.48 -7.77
C LEU A 37 -19.42 6.32 -8.75
N PRO A 38 -18.91 6.55 -9.97
CA PRO A 38 -18.48 5.48 -10.88
C PRO A 38 -17.30 4.65 -10.32
N ASP A 39 -17.18 3.38 -10.74
CA ASP A 39 -16.12 2.46 -10.26
C ASP A 39 -14.71 3.02 -10.47
N ASN A 40 -14.45 3.66 -11.62
CA ASN A 40 -13.14 4.25 -11.91
C ASN A 40 -12.79 5.39 -10.94
N VAL A 41 -13.78 6.13 -10.44
CA VAL A 41 -13.58 7.19 -9.45
C VAL A 41 -13.28 6.58 -8.08
N ILE A 42 -14.01 5.52 -7.70
CA ILE A 42 -13.76 4.78 -6.46
C ILE A 42 -12.33 4.19 -6.46
N LEU A 43 -11.94 3.55 -7.56
CA LEU A 43 -10.59 3.00 -7.74
C LEU A 43 -9.51 4.08 -7.66
N HIS A 44 -9.75 5.24 -8.27
CA HIS A 44 -8.84 6.37 -8.19
C HIS A 44 -8.67 6.90 -6.76
N ILE A 45 -9.78 7.03 -6.02
CA ILE A 45 -9.76 7.41 -4.60
C ILE A 45 -8.95 6.39 -3.80
N MET A 46 -9.26 5.10 -3.90
CA MET A 46 -8.54 4.05 -3.16
C MET A 46 -7.06 4.01 -3.51
N SER A 47 -6.70 4.15 -4.80
CA SER A 47 -5.32 4.13 -5.30
C SER A 47 -4.50 5.36 -4.89
N SER A 48 -5.16 6.37 -4.33
CA SER A 48 -4.53 7.60 -3.79
C SER A 48 -4.35 7.55 -2.26
N LEU A 49 -4.86 6.50 -1.61
CA LEU A 49 -4.79 6.34 -0.16
C LEU A 49 -3.66 5.36 0.22
N PRO A 50 -3.00 5.57 1.38
CA PRO A 50 -2.17 4.53 1.97
C PRO A 50 -2.98 3.26 2.18
N MET A 51 -2.36 2.08 1.97
CA MET A 51 -3.07 0.79 1.93
C MET A 51 -3.98 0.54 3.15
N LYS A 52 -3.55 0.95 4.35
CA LYS A 52 -4.37 0.83 5.56
C LYS A 52 -5.69 1.61 5.46
N GLU A 53 -5.64 2.81 4.90
CA GLU A 53 -6.82 3.65 4.71
C GLU A 53 -7.67 3.15 3.54
N ALA A 54 -7.05 2.70 2.45
CA ALA A 54 -7.76 2.04 1.35
C ALA A 54 -8.56 0.82 1.84
N VAL A 55 -7.97 -0.05 2.66
CA VAL A 55 -8.69 -1.19 3.28
C VAL A 55 -9.86 -0.73 4.16
N ARG A 56 -9.73 0.39 4.88
CA ARG A 56 -10.84 0.91 5.71
C ARG A 56 -12.02 1.37 4.87
N THR A 57 -11.77 1.87 3.66
CA THR A 57 -12.86 2.24 2.75
C THR A 57 -13.71 1.05 2.31
N CYS A 58 -13.19 -0.19 2.41
CA CYS A 58 -13.98 -1.40 2.18
C CYS A 58 -15.15 -1.57 3.17
N LEU A 59 -15.16 -0.82 4.28
CA LEU A 59 -16.29 -0.81 5.23
C LEU A 59 -17.47 0.05 4.75
N LEU A 60 -17.29 0.88 3.71
CA LEU A 60 -18.33 1.77 3.20
C LEU A 60 -19.44 0.99 2.48
N SER A 61 -19.07 -0.03 1.68
CA SER A 61 -20.02 -0.97 1.08
C SER A 61 -19.31 -2.19 0.50
N THR A 62 -20.10 -3.22 0.15
CA THR A 62 -19.59 -4.42 -0.56
C THR A 62 -18.91 -4.04 -1.87
N ARG A 63 -19.44 -3.06 -2.61
CA ARG A 63 -18.85 -2.57 -3.85
C ARG A 63 -17.44 -2.02 -3.66
N TRP A 64 -17.19 -1.26 -2.60
CA TRP A 64 -15.85 -0.76 -2.29
C TRP A 64 -14.90 -1.92 -1.92
N LYS A 65 -15.38 -2.90 -1.16
CA LYS A 65 -14.61 -4.11 -0.85
C LYS A 65 -14.24 -4.90 -2.11
N ASP A 66 -15.15 -5.03 -3.06
CA ASP A 66 -14.92 -5.80 -4.29
C ASP A 66 -13.96 -5.07 -5.24
N LEU A 67 -14.04 -3.73 -5.31
CA LEU A 67 -13.13 -2.91 -6.10
C LEU A 67 -11.73 -2.80 -5.51
N PHE A 68 -11.57 -2.96 -4.20
CA PHE A 68 -10.28 -2.81 -3.52
C PHE A 68 -9.19 -3.73 -4.07
N THR A 69 -9.53 -4.94 -4.52
CA THR A 69 -8.56 -5.83 -5.16
C THR A 69 -8.11 -5.29 -6.52
N SER A 70 -8.90 -4.44 -7.18
CA SER A 70 -8.63 -3.89 -8.51
C SER A 70 -7.81 -2.60 -8.54
N ILE A 71 -7.31 -2.11 -7.39
CA ILE A 71 -6.43 -0.94 -7.35
C ILE A 71 -5.12 -1.22 -8.11
N SER A 72 -4.60 -0.28 -8.90
CA SER A 72 -3.34 -0.47 -9.64
C SER A 72 -2.12 0.08 -8.89
N ASN A 73 -2.31 0.98 -7.93
CA ASN A 73 -1.26 1.50 -7.07
C ASN A 73 -1.28 0.75 -5.73
N ILE A 74 -0.14 0.14 -5.37
CA ILE A 74 0.03 -0.60 -4.13
C ILE A 74 1.07 0.11 -3.27
N GLU A 75 0.65 0.58 -2.11
CA GLU A 75 1.54 1.22 -1.13
C GLU A 75 1.58 0.46 0.20
N LEU A 76 2.64 -0.29 0.42
CA LEU A 76 2.83 -1.13 1.59
C LEU A 76 3.78 -0.48 2.58
N ASP A 77 3.28 -0.14 3.77
CA ASP A 77 4.10 0.41 4.87
C ASP A 77 4.23 -0.59 6.02
N GLY A 78 5.33 -1.34 6.04
CA GLY A 78 5.71 -2.29 7.09
C GLY A 78 6.68 -1.74 8.15
N VAL A 79 7.03 -0.45 8.15
CA VAL A 79 8.16 0.11 8.92
C VAL A 79 8.00 -0.08 10.43
N LEU A 80 6.83 0.25 10.96
CA LEU A 80 6.58 0.23 12.41
C LEU A 80 6.07 -1.12 12.93
N ARG A 81 6.11 -2.18 12.12
CA ARG A 81 5.56 -3.49 12.49
C ARG A 81 6.63 -4.42 13.05
N LYS A 82 6.43 -4.86 14.30
CA LYS A 82 7.32 -5.77 15.02
C LYS A 82 6.58 -7.01 15.50
N GLY A 83 7.31 -8.11 15.68
CA GLY A 83 6.76 -9.37 16.20
C GLY A 83 5.51 -9.83 15.44
N ALA A 84 4.43 -10.12 16.16
CA ALA A 84 3.17 -10.59 15.58
C ALA A 84 2.54 -9.61 14.57
N LEU A 85 2.72 -8.30 14.73
CA LEU A 85 2.18 -7.32 13.77
C LEU A 85 2.90 -7.40 12.43
N ARG A 86 4.19 -7.74 12.42
CA ARG A 86 4.95 -7.94 11.18
C ARG A 86 4.45 -9.19 10.45
N ASN A 87 4.23 -10.29 11.17
CA ASN A 87 3.69 -11.51 10.58
C ASN A 87 2.31 -11.28 9.98
N ARG A 88 1.39 -10.64 10.71
CA ARG A 88 0.06 -10.28 10.20
C ARG A 88 0.12 -9.40 8.96
N PHE A 89 1.10 -8.50 8.88
CA PHE A 89 1.30 -7.69 7.68
C PHE A 89 1.78 -8.55 6.51
N MET A 90 2.74 -9.44 6.72
CA MET A 90 3.20 -10.33 5.65
C MET A 90 2.06 -11.22 5.16
N GLU A 91 1.29 -11.82 6.07
CA GLU A 91 0.08 -12.62 5.74
C GLU A 91 -0.96 -11.79 4.99
N PHE A 92 -1.17 -10.54 5.40
CA PHE A 92 -2.07 -9.62 4.70
C PHE A 92 -1.59 -9.31 3.28
N VAL A 93 -0.30 -9.01 3.10
CA VAL A 93 0.25 -8.71 1.77
C VAL A 93 0.14 -9.95 0.88
N ASP A 94 0.56 -11.11 1.36
CA ASP A 94 0.46 -12.37 0.61
C ASP A 94 -1.01 -12.67 0.22
N GLY A 95 -1.93 -12.53 1.17
CA GLY A 95 -3.37 -12.68 0.93
C GLY A 95 -3.90 -11.69 -0.10
N PHE A 96 -3.58 -10.40 0.06
CA PHE A 96 -4.01 -9.35 -0.87
C PHE A 96 -3.50 -9.59 -2.29
N LEU A 97 -2.20 -9.87 -2.47
CA LEU A 97 -1.63 -10.12 -3.79
C LEU A 97 -2.20 -11.39 -4.42
N SER A 98 -2.49 -12.43 -3.62
CA SER A 98 -3.10 -13.68 -4.12
C SER A 98 -4.54 -13.51 -4.63
N LEU A 99 -5.27 -12.52 -4.12
CA LEU A 99 -6.64 -12.20 -4.55
C LEU A 99 -6.68 -11.45 -5.89
N ARG A 100 -5.55 -10.90 -6.32
CA ARG A 100 -5.41 -10.04 -7.50
C ARG A 100 -4.88 -10.84 -8.68
N LYS A 101 -5.78 -11.45 -9.44
CA LYS A 101 -5.46 -12.14 -10.70
C LYS A 101 -5.63 -11.17 -11.87
N ASP A 102 -4.61 -11.05 -12.71
CA ASP A 102 -4.62 -10.32 -13.99
C ASP A 102 -4.86 -8.79 -13.91
N ILE A 103 -4.63 -8.18 -12.75
CA ILE A 103 -4.68 -6.72 -12.60
C ILE A 103 -3.27 -6.15 -12.73
N SER A 104 -3.09 -5.22 -13.66
CA SER A 104 -1.82 -4.52 -13.82
C SER A 104 -1.46 -3.71 -12.58
N VAL A 105 -0.17 -3.68 -12.26
CA VAL A 105 0.36 -2.82 -11.22
C VAL A 105 0.98 -1.61 -11.91
N ASP A 106 0.50 -0.41 -11.63
CA ASP A 106 1.12 0.82 -12.14
C ASP A 106 2.29 1.20 -11.24
N ARG A 107 2.02 1.32 -9.93
CA ARG A 107 3.01 1.66 -8.91
C ARG A 107 3.03 0.62 -7.81
N PHE A 108 4.24 0.16 -7.46
CA PHE A 108 4.49 -0.68 -6.30
C PHE A 108 5.49 0.02 -5.38
N ARG A 109 5.03 0.41 -4.20
CA ARG A 109 5.84 1.05 -3.16
C ARG A 109 5.87 0.19 -1.91
N LEU A 110 7.07 -0.16 -1.46
CA LEU A 110 7.28 -0.88 -0.21
C LEU A 110 8.21 -0.09 0.71
N CYS A 111 7.64 0.44 1.79
CA CYS A 111 8.39 0.89 2.95
C CYS A 111 8.47 -0.26 3.95
N TYR A 112 9.66 -0.64 4.38
CA TYR A 112 9.82 -1.75 5.31
C TYR A 112 10.88 -1.47 6.37
N GLY A 113 10.65 -2.07 7.53
CA GLY A 113 11.57 -2.05 8.66
C GLY A 113 12.32 -3.37 8.81
N PRO A 114 13.15 -3.49 9.86
CA PRO A 114 13.95 -4.69 10.07
C PRO A 114 13.09 -5.93 10.38
N GLY A 115 13.61 -7.08 9.94
CA GLY A 115 13.03 -8.40 10.24
C GLY A 115 11.99 -8.92 9.24
N ILE A 116 11.75 -8.23 8.12
CA ILE A 116 11.12 -8.86 6.94
C ILE A 116 12.22 -9.59 6.16
N ASP A 117 11.97 -10.85 5.81
CA ASP A 117 12.92 -11.67 5.08
C ASP A 117 13.16 -11.14 3.65
N HIS A 118 14.40 -11.18 3.18
CA HIS A 118 14.80 -10.74 1.84
C HIS A 118 14.04 -11.49 0.76
N ARG A 119 13.85 -12.81 0.95
CA ARG A 119 13.07 -13.66 0.03
C ARG A 119 11.64 -13.17 -0.12
N LYS A 120 11.01 -12.78 0.98
CA LYS A 120 9.63 -12.30 0.99
C LYS A 120 9.49 -10.96 0.26
N ILE A 121 10.45 -10.05 0.44
CA ILE A 121 10.50 -8.77 -0.30
C ILE A 121 10.62 -9.05 -1.80
N ASN A 122 11.54 -9.92 -2.19
CA ASN A 122 11.75 -10.31 -3.58
C ASN A 122 10.54 -11.03 -4.20
N GLU A 123 9.81 -11.86 -3.46
CA GLU A 123 8.54 -12.44 -3.90
C GLU A 123 7.49 -11.38 -4.23
N TRP A 124 7.36 -10.34 -3.41
CA TRP A 124 6.43 -9.23 -3.66
C TRP A 124 6.86 -8.37 -4.85
N ILE A 125 8.16 -8.12 -5.00
CA ILE A 125 8.71 -7.42 -6.17
C ILE A 125 8.48 -8.24 -7.44
N LEU A 126 8.70 -9.56 -7.39
CA LEU A 126 8.43 -10.46 -8.51
C LEU A 126 6.96 -10.43 -8.91
N TYR A 127 6.05 -10.39 -7.94
CA TYR A 127 4.63 -10.19 -8.22
C TYR A 127 4.42 -8.90 -9.02
N ALA A 128 4.97 -7.77 -8.57
CA ALA A 128 4.82 -6.48 -9.25
C ALA A 128 5.39 -6.51 -10.69
N VAL A 129 6.58 -7.08 -10.87
CA VAL A 129 7.22 -7.25 -12.18
C VAL A 129 6.37 -8.09 -13.13
N ARG A 130 5.79 -9.20 -12.64
CA ARG A 130 4.89 -10.07 -13.43
C ARG A 130 3.59 -9.38 -13.83
N HIS A 131 3.15 -8.39 -13.07
CA HIS A 131 1.95 -7.60 -13.36
C HIS A 131 2.27 -6.26 -14.05
N GLY A 132 3.45 -6.14 -14.65
CA GLY A 132 3.79 -5.03 -15.53
C GLY A 132 4.05 -3.71 -14.80
N VAL A 133 4.61 -3.75 -13.59
CA VAL A 133 4.96 -2.55 -12.81
C VAL A 133 5.66 -1.48 -13.65
N ARG A 134 5.21 -0.24 -13.51
CA ARG A 134 5.80 0.94 -14.17
C ARG A 134 6.66 1.75 -13.21
N GLU A 135 6.27 1.82 -11.95
CA GLU A 135 7.02 2.49 -10.90
C GLU A 135 7.28 1.55 -9.74
N LEU A 136 8.55 1.23 -9.49
CA LEU A 136 8.97 0.39 -8.37
C LEU A 136 9.77 1.22 -7.37
N GLU A 137 9.29 1.28 -6.14
CA GLU A 137 9.91 2.04 -5.06
C GLU A 137 10.12 1.15 -3.82
N LEU A 138 11.37 1.00 -3.41
CA LEU A 138 11.76 0.25 -2.22
C LEU A 138 12.47 1.18 -1.24
N ILE A 139 11.94 1.27 -0.02
CA ILE A 139 12.47 2.14 1.03
C ILE A 139 12.67 1.32 2.29
N PHE A 140 13.91 1.21 2.73
CA PHE A 140 14.17 0.69 4.07
C PHE A 140 14.16 1.84 5.08
N GLN A 141 13.45 1.66 6.20
CA GLN A 141 13.44 2.63 7.29
C GLN A 141 13.63 1.88 8.61
N SER A 142 14.63 2.29 9.38
CA SER A 142 14.88 1.74 10.70
C SER A 142 15.32 2.82 11.66
N GLY A 143 14.75 2.79 12.87
CA GLY A 143 15.27 3.55 14.01
C GLY A 143 16.37 2.81 14.78
N THR A 144 16.71 1.58 14.37
CA THR A 144 17.72 0.72 15.01
C THR A 144 18.79 0.28 14.01
N PHE A 145 20.03 0.06 14.49
CA PHE A 145 21.16 -0.42 13.69
C PHE A 145 21.10 -1.94 13.39
N GLU A 146 19.91 -2.55 13.34
CA GLU A 146 19.75 -4.00 13.14
C GLU A 146 20.26 -4.45 11.77
N THR A 147 21.15 -5.46 11.73
CA THR A 147 21.98 -5.83 10.58
C THR A 147 21.38 -6.80 9.56
N ARG A 148 20.14 -7.29 9.76
CA ARG A 148 19.47 -8.21 8.82
C ARG A 148 18.66 -7.41 7.81
N HIS A 149 19.34 -6.90 6.81
CA HIS A 149 18.79 -6.04 5.77
C HIS A 149 18.57 -6.81 4.46
N PHE A 150 17.86 -6.18 3.53
CA PHE A 150 17.77 -6.62 2.14
C PHE A 150 19.13 -6.48 1.46
N THR A 151 19.68 -7.60 0.98
CA THR A 151 21.06 -7.69 0.48
C THR A 151 21.18 -7.80 -1.02
N ASP A 152 20.12 -8.28 -1.68
CA ASP A 152 20.13 -8.68 -3.07
C ASP A 152 18.78 -8.38 -3.72
N LEU A 153 18.84 -7.69 -4.87
CA LEU A 153 17.70 -7.45 -5.73
C LEU A 153 17.79 -8.39 -6.93
N GLU A 154 16.73 -9.16 -7.18
CA GLU A 154 16.78 -10.22 -8.18
C GLU A 154 16.81 -9.69 -9.62
N PHE A 155 17.46 -10.46 -10.50
CA PHE A 155 17.88 -10.00 -11.82
C PHE A 155 16.72 -9.60 -12.74
N TRP A 156 15.53 -10.19 -12.57
CA TRP A 156 14.37 -9.93 -13.43
C TRP A 156 13.86 -8.49 -13.34
N VAL A 157 14.12 -7.79 -12.24
CA VAL A 157 13.82 -6.37 -12.11
C VAL A 157 14.53 -5.57 -13.22
N PHE A 158 15.77 -5.95 -13.54
CA PHE A 158 16.60 -5.33 -14.57
C PHE A 158 16.25 -5.76 -16.01
N THR A 159 15.23 -6.59 -16.17
CA THR A 159 14.72 -7.00 -17.49
C THR A 159 13.25 -6.61 -17.68
N CYS A 160 12.69 -5.86 -16.73
CA CYS A 160 11.30 -5.43 -16.73
C CYS A 160 11.09 -4.31 -17.75
N LYS A 161 10.51 -4.64 -18.91
CA LYS A 161 10.31 -3.68 -20.00
C LYS A 161 9.24 -2.62 -19.73
N THR A 162 8.34 -2.86 -18.79
CA THR A 162 7.28 -1.92 -18.41
C THR A 162 7.78 -0.86 -17.43
N LEU A 163 8.93 -1.10 -16.78
CA LEU A 163 9.48 -0.24 -15.74
C LEU A 163 9.93 1.10 -16.32
N LEU A 164 9.34 2.17 -15.80
CA LEU A 164 9.64 3.57 -16.14
C LEU A 164 10.47 4.24 -15.05
N THR A 165 10.22 3.89 -13.78
CA THR A 165 10.91 4.49 -12.65
C THR A 165 11.32 3.41 -11.65
N LEU A 166 12.61 3.37 -11.32
CA LEU A 166 13.16 2.53 -10.26
C LEU A 166 13.74 3.42 -9.15
N ARG A 167 13.23 3.24 -7.93
CA ARG A 167 13.68 3.99 -6.77
C ARG A 167 14.07 3.07 -5.62
N LEU A 168 15.33 3.14 -5.21
CA LEU A 168 15.92 2.32 -4.17
C LEU A 168 16.54 3.24 -3.12
N PHE A 169 15.88 3.35 -1.96
CA PHE A 169 16.24 4.33 -0.92
C PHE A 169 16.64 3.65 0.39
N ASN A 170 17.77 4.12 0.94
CA ASN A 170 18.26 3.75 2.27
C ASN A 170 18.56 2.25 2.42
N LEU A 171 19.23 1.64 1.42
CA LEU A 171 19.51 0.21 1.37
C LEU A 171 21.01 -0.09 1.61
N PRO A 172 21.57 0.16 2.81
CA PRO A 172 23.02 0.17 3.03
C PRO A 172 23.70 -1.20 2.86
N SER A 173 22.94 -2.29 2.97
CA SER A 173 23.44 -3.66 2.76
C SER A 173 23.17 -4.21 1.37
N LEU A 174 22.39 -3.50 0.55
CA LEU A 174 22.18 -3.91 -0.83
C LEU A 174 23.44 -3.62 -1.64
N VAL A 175 23.99 -4.70 -2.21
CA VAL A 175 25.08 -4.61 -3.19
C VAL A 175 24.50 -4.92 -4.56
N LEU A 176 24.31 -3.87 -5.35
CA LEU A 176 23.70 -3.94 -6.66
C LEU A 176 24.69 -4.53 -7.67
N THR A 177 24.43 -5.77 -8.09
CA THR A 177 25.14 -6.43 -9.17
C THR A 177 24.27 -6.38 -10.42
N ILE A 178 24.71 -5.67 -11.46
CA ILE A 178 23.91 -5.48 -12.66
C ILE A 178 24.15 -6.65 -13.64
N PRO A 179 23.11 -7.41 -14.01
CA PRO A 179 23.25 -8.54 -14.91
C PRO A 179 23.78 -8.13 -16.28
N THR A 180 24.51 -9.03 -16.94
CA THR A 180 25.04 -8.82 -18.30
C THR A 180 23.97 -8.58 -19.36
N HIS A 181 22.77 -9.12 -19.15
CA HIS A 181 21.60 -9.00 -20.02
C HIS A 181 20.57 -8.00 -19.50
N CYS A 182 21.00 -7.03 -18.68
CA CYS A 182 20.17 -5.91 -18.24
C CYS A 182 19.55 -5.20 -19.45
N CYS A 183 18.24 -4.99 -19.42
CA CYS A 183 17.46 -4.41 -20.51
C CYS A 183 16.25 -3.67 -19.93
N LEU A 184 16.39 -2.35 -19.81
CA LEU A 184 15.39 -1.45 -19.24
C LEU A 184 15.03 -0.38 -20.26
N PRO A 185 14.40 -0.76 -21.39
CA PRO A 185 14.29 0.10 -22.57
C PRO A 185 13.46 1.38 -22.32
N ASN A 186 12.51 1.33 -21.39
CA ASN A 186 11.59 2.42 -21.10
C ASN A 186 11.91 3.14 -19.78
N LEU A 187 13.01 2.79 -19.10
CA LEU A 187 13.36 3.42 -17.83
C LEU A 187 13.75 4.88 -18.05
N LYS A 188 13.00 5.78 -17.43
CA LYS A 188 13.17 7.24 -17.44
C LYS A 188 13.76 7.76 -16.15
N GLY A 189 13.38 7.19 -15.00
CA GLY A 189 13.85 7.63 -13.69
C GLY A 189 14.60 6.53 -12.95
N LEU A 190 15.83 6.81 -12.51
CA LEU A 190 16.64 5.91 -11.69
C LEU A 190 17.16 6.64 -10.46
N HIS A 191 16.62 6.32 -9.29
CA HIS A 191 16.96 6.97 -8.02
C HIS A 191 17.55 5.94 -7.07
N LEU A 192 18.82 6.11 -6.72
CA LEU A 192 19.60 5.21 -5.91
C LEU A 192 20.21 6.00 -4.74
N THR A 193 19.87 5.64 -3.52
CA THR A 193 20.33 6.38 -2.34
C THR A 193 20.76 5.44 -1.23
N PHE A 194 21.96 5.67 -0.68
CA PHE A 194 22.58 4.86 0.38
C PHE A 194 22.59 3.37 0.06
N LEU A 195 23.17 2.99 -1.09
CA LEU A 195 23.41 1.60 -1.49
C LEU A 195 24.78 1.47 -2.18
N LYS A 196 25.25 0.25 -2.38
CA LYS A 196 26.56 -0.02 -3.00
C LYS A 196 26.38 -0.72 -4.35
N PHE A 197 27.29 -0.49 -5.28
CA PHE A 197 27.45 -1.33 -6.48
C PHE A 197 28.49 -2.42 -6.20
N SER A 198 28.37 -3.58 -6.84
CA SER A 198 29.36 -4.66 -6.73
C SER A 198 30.70 -4.30 -7.35
N ASP A 199 30.66 -3.56 -8.47
CA ASP A 199 31.80 -3.19 -9.29
C ASP A 199 31.46 -2.03 -10.25
N ASP A 200 32.48 -1.38 -10.78
CA ASP A 200 32.34 -0.30 -11.78
C ASP A 200 31.67 -0.78 -13.08
N GLU A 201 31.82 -2.07 -13.39
CA GLU A 201 31.25 -2.67 -14.58
C GLU A 201 29.71 -2.73 -14.50
N SER A 202 29.16 -2.94 -13.31
CA SER A 202 27.73 -2.89 -13.03
C SER A 202 27.16 -1.50 -13.30
N ILE A 203 27.91 -0.45 -12.93
CA ILE A 203 27.54 0.94 -13.23
C ILE A 203 27.52 1.17 -14.76
N ARG A 204 28.55 0.69 -15.47
CA ARG A 204 28.63 0.81 -16.94
C ARG A 204 27.48 0.09 -17.64
N ARG A 205 27.15 -1.14 -17.21
CA ARG A 205 26.02 -1.90 -17.75
C ARG A 205 24.70 -1.18 -17.53
N LEU A 206 24.46 -0.69 -16.32
CA LEU A 206 23.24 0.05 -16.01
C LEU A 206 23.07 1.26 -16.93
N HIS A 207 24.14 2.02 -17.14
CA HIS A 207 24.14 3.15 -18.07
C HIS A 207 23.87 2.71 -19.52
N SER A 208 24.46 1.60 -19.98
CA SER A 208 24.26 1.09 -21.34
C SER A 208 22.88 0.47 -21.59
N SER A 209 22.19 0.04 -20.53
CA SER A 209 20.91 -0.69 -20.62
C SER A 209 19.67 0.21 -20.57
N CYS A 210 19.84 1.50 -20.25
CA CYS A 210 18.77 2.48 -20.06
C CYS A 210 18.80 3.56 -21.14
N ASN A 211 18.25 3.28 -22.32
CA ASN A 211 18.32 4.20 -23.47
C ASN A 211 17.36 5.40 -23.37
N SER A 212 16.37 5.35 -22.47
CA SER A 212 15.33 6.37 -22.32
C SER A 212 15.47 7.17 -21.03
N LEU A 213 16.64 7.13 -20.38
CA LEU A 213 16.85 7.71 -19.06
C LEU A 213 16.81 9.26 -19.12
N GLU A 214 15.90 9.86 -18.36
CA GLU A 214 15.68 11.30 -18.26
C GLU A 214 16.18 11.86 -16.91
N GLU A 215 16.11 11.05 -15.84
CA GLU A 215 16.49 11.44 -14.48
C GLU A 215 17.36 10.35 -13.82
N LEU A 216 18.54 10.74 -13.35
CA LEU A 216 19.45 9.90 -12.58
C LEU A 216 19.82 10.61 -11.28
N LEU A 217 19.48 10.00 -10.15
CA LEU A 217 19.91 10.44 -8.83
C LEU A 217 20.69 9.31 -8.17
N VAL A 218 21.97 9.55 -7.89
CA VAL A 218 22.81 8.61 -7.15
C VAL A 218 23.41 9.36 -5.96
N GLN A 219 23.06 8.93 -4.76
CA GLN A 219 23.58 9.51 -3.52
C GLN A 219 24.16 8.38 -2.66
N SER A 220 25.45 8.47 -2.38
CA SER A 220 26.21 7.52 -1.55
C SER A 220 25.99 7.76 -0.07
#